data_AF-A0A8S9MDJ2-F1
#
_entry.id   AF-A0A8S9MDJ2-F1
#
_cell.length_a   1.000
_cell.length_b   1.000
_cell.length_c   1.000
_cell.angle_alpha   90.00
_cell.angle_beta   90.00
_cell.angle_gamma   90.00
#
_symmetry.space_group_name_H-M   'P 1'
#
loop_
_entity.id
_entity.type
_entity.pdbx_description
1 polymer ?
#
loop_
_entity_poly.entity_id
_entity_poly.type
_entity_poly.pdbx_seq_one_letter_code
_entity_poly.pdbx_strand_id
1 'polypeptide(L)'
;MGFPLLGETIQFFKPNPTSDIPPFIKQRVKKHGPIFKTNLVGRPVIVSTDPDLSFFVFQQEGRCFQSWYPDTFTNIFGKKNVGSLHGFMYKYLKSMVLTLFGYDGLKKMLPQVELTANKRLELWSNQESVELKDATASMIFDLTAKKLISHDPDKSSENLRANFVAFIRGLISFPFNIPGTAYHKCLKGRENAMKMLRNMLQERRKKPRKNPSDFFDYVIEEIQKEGTILTEEIALDLMFVLLFASFETTSLALTLAIKFLSDDPEVLKRLTEEHEAILKNREDAESGLTWEEYKSMTYTFQFINETARLANIVPAIFRKALIDIKYKDYTIPAGWAVMVCPPAVHLNPDKYEDPLVFNPSRWEESKSNNASKHFMAFGGGMRFCVGTDFTKLQMAVFLHSLVTKYSVAKHLESANTMFSFIWWIIGFYWVSVGGQDLAQESPRIYWLSIVFLGFDVFFVVFCVALACVIGIAVCCCLPCIIAVLYAVADQEGASKEDIEQLTKFKFRKVGDVNKHAGDEAQGNTDGIMTECGTDSPVEHTLLQEDAECCICLSAYEDGTELRELPCGHHFHCSCVDKWLYINATCPLCKYNILKSSNLDHEEV
;
A
#
# COMPACT_ATOMS: atom_id res chain seq x y z
N MET A 1 7.82 34.03 8.83
CA MET A 1 7.92 34.73 7.52
C MET A 1 9.35 34.88 7.04
N GLY A 2 10.35 35.08 7.92
CA GLY A 2 11.78 34.96 7.55
C GLY A 2 12.33 36.12 6.71
N PHE A 3 13.42 35.86 5.99
CA PHE A 3 14.11 36.86 5.15
C PHE A 3 13.30 37.23 3.91
N PRO A 4 13.46 38.44 3.34
CA PRO A 4 12.88 38.77 2.03
C PRO A 4 13.31 37.76 0.96
N LEU A 5 12.37 37.34 0.10
CA LEU A 5 12.54 36.34 -0.99
C LEU A 5 12.87 34.90 -0.55
N LEU A 6 13.78 34.71 0.41
CA LEU A 6 14.18 33.38 0.88
C LEU A 6 13.25 32.84 1.96
N GLY A 7 12.55 33.70 2.70
CA GLY A 7 11.72 33.31 3.83
C GLY A 7 12.51 32.52 4.87
N GLU A 8 12.00 31.34 5.23
CA GLU A 8 12.62 30.43 6.20
C GLU A 8 13.14 29.14 5.53
N THR A 9 13.31 29.17 4.21
CA THR A 9 13.66 28.02 3.35
C THR A 9 14.92 27.27 3.79
N ILE A 10 15.98 27.98 4.17
CA ILE A 10 17.26 27.34 4.56
C ILE A 10 17.07 26.49 5.83
N GLN A 11 16.29 26.98 6.79
CA GLN A 11 16.00 26.24 8.02
C GLN A 11 15.06 25.06 7.74
N PHE A 12 14.12 25.22 6.80
CA PHE A 12 13.18 24.18 6.40
C PHE A 12 13.88 22.98 5.74
N PHE A 13 14.83 23.24 4.83
CA PHE A 13 15.57 22.18 4.11
C PHE A 13 16.80 21.65 4.85
N LYS A 14 17.00 22.02 6.12
CA LYS A 14 18.11 21.49 6.91
C LYS A 14 17.95 19.97 7.11
N PRO A 15 18.97 19.15 6.80
CA PRO A 15 18.91 17.70 7.01
C PRO A 15 18.57 17.35 8.46
N ASN A 16 17.72 16.35 8.63
CA ASN A 16 17.29 15.83 9.93
C ASN A 16 17.00 14.32 9.83
N PRO A 17 17.04 13.58 10.95
CA PRO A 17 16.69 12.15 10.97
C PRO A 17 15.24 11.94 10.54
N THR A 18 14.98 10.88 9.78
CA THR A 18 13.62 10.49 9.34
C THR A 18 12.75 9.95 10.47
N SER A 19 13.36 9.54 11.58
CA SER A 19 12.68 8.94 12.75
C SER A 19 11.91 9.95 13.61
N ASP A 20 11.85 11.22 13.23
CA ASP A 20 11.23 12.27 14.04
C ASP A 20 10.59 13.39 13.19
N ILE A 21 9.71 14.18 13.79
CA ILE A 21 9.16 15.38 13.15
C ILE A 21 10.30 16.38 12.92
N PRO A 22 10.44 16.99 11.72
CA PRO A 22 11.52 17.90 11.42
C PRO A 22 11.66 19.02 12.48
N PRO A 23 12.88 19.34 12.96
CA PRO A 23 13.07 20.35 14.00
C PRO A 23 12.46 21.72 13.68
N PHE A 24 12.49 22.10 12.39
CA PHE A 24 11.83 23.29 11.88
C PHE A 24 10.35 23.33 12.26
N ILE A 25 9.64 22.22 12.05
CA ILE A 25 8.21 22.06 12.30
C ILE A 25 7.96 22.06 13.81
N LYS A 26 8.68 21.22 14.57
CA LYS A 26 8.53 21.13 16.04
C LYS A 26 8.64 22.49 16.74
N GLN A 27 9.67 23.26 16.39
CA GLN A 27 9.90 24.58 16.98
C GLN A 27 8.76 25.56 16.69
N ARG A 28 8.18 25.49 15.49
CA ARG A 28 7.08 26.37 15.08
C ARG A 28 5.75 25.95 15.66
N VAL A 29 5.49 24.64 15.76
CA VAL A 29 4.32 24.11 16.48
C VAL A 29 4.34 24.55 17.95
N LYS A 30 5.50 24.43 18.62
CA LYS A 30 5.64 24.88 20.02
C LYS A 30 5.38 26.38 20.20
N LYS A 31 5.72 27.20 19.21
CA LYS A 31 5.61 28.68 19.29
C LYS A 31 4.27 29.22 18.80
N HIS A 32 3.67 28.59 17.80
CA HIS A 32 2.55 29.14 17.02
C HIS A 32 1.31 28.24 17.02
N GLY A 33 1.39 27.05 17.60
CA GLY A 33 0.33 26.04 17.52
C GLY A 33 0.41 25.18 16.26
N PRO A 34 -0.53 24.22 16.09
CA PRO A 34 -0.49 23.20 15.04
C PRO A 34 -0.75 23.74 13.62
N ILE A 35 -1.19 24.99 13.50
CA ILE A 35 -1.44 25.67 12.23
C ILE A 35 -0.68 27.00 12.26
N PHE A 36 0.28 27.18 11.35
CA PHE A 36 1.10 28.40 11.32
C PHE A 36 1.45 28.82 9.90
N LYS A 37 1.76 30.12 9.73
CA LYS A 37 2.23 30.67 8.46
C LYS A 37 3.75 30.79 8.40
N THR A 38 4.33 30.53 7.23
CA THR A 38 5.74 30.74 6.92
C THR A 38 5.89 31.23 5.48
N ASN A 39 7.12 31.48 5.04
CA ASN A 39 7.44 31.72 3.65
C ASN A 39 8.53 30.74 3.23
N LEU A 40 8.27 29.96 2.18
CA LEU A 40 9.20 28.98 1.61
C LEU A 40 9.36 29.29 0.12
N VAL A 41 10.61 29.44 -0.31
CA VAL A 41 11.00 29.74 -1.70
C VAL A 41 10.24 30.94 -2.26
N GLY A 42 10.12 32.00 -1.46
CA GLY A 42 9.44 33.24 -1.82
C GLY A 42 7.92 33.18 -1.77
N ARG A 43 7.32 32.03 -1.46
CA ARG A 43 5.87 31.84 -1.45
C ARG A 43 5.34 31.76 -0.03
N PRO A 44 4.21 32.43 0.28
CA PRO A 44 3.56 32.28 1.57
C PRO A 44 2.90 30.91 1.69
N VAL A 45 3.14 30.23 2.81
CA VAL A 45 2.69 28.86 3.07
C VAL A 45 2.01 28.79 4.43
N ILE A 46 0.83 28.19 4.49
CA ILE A 46 0.21 27.71 5.73
C ILE A 46 0.66 26.27 5.94
N VAL A 47 1.28 25.99 7.08
CA VAL A 47 1.67 24.63 7.49
C VAL A 47 0.61 24.10 8.45
N SER A 48 0.13 22.89 8.17
CA SER A 48 -0.82 22.15 9.01
C SER A 48 -0.16 20.89 9.57
N THR A 49 -0.11 20.82 10.90
CA THR A 49 0.10 19.58 11.67
C THR A 49 -1.19 19.14 12.38
N ASP A 50 -2.30 19.86 12.17
CA ASP A 50 -3.63 19.53 12.68
C ASP A 50 -4.23 18.41 11.81
N PRO A 51 -4.60 17.24 12.38
CA PRO A 51 -5.10 16.10 11.59
C PRO A 51 -6.42 16.42 10.89
N ASP A 52 -7.31 17.20 11.52
CA ASP A 52 -8.61 17.54 10.95
C ASP A 52 -8.47 18.51 9.76
N LEU A 53 -7.63 19.55 9.87
CA LEU A 53 -7.34 20.45 8.74
C LEU A 53 -6.64 19.70 7.62
N SER A 54 -5.67 18.86 7.96
CA SER A 54 -4.92 18.07 6.98
C SER A 54 -5.85 17.14 6.19
N PHE A 55 -6.78 16.48 6.88
CA PHE A 55 -7.80 15.65 6.24
C PHE A 55 -8.77 16.49 5.38
N PHE A 56 -9.24 17.62 5.89
CA PHE A 56 -10.09 18.56 5.15
C PHE A 56 -9.44 19.05 3.85
N VAL A 57 -8.13 19.37 3.90
CA VAL A 57 -7.35 19.77 2.72
C VAL A 57 -7.38 18.70 1.63
N PHE A 58 -7.32 17.42 2.00
CA PHE A 58 -7.41 16.32 1.04
C PHE A 58 -8.82 16.09 0.51
N GLN A 59 -9.84 16.19 1.37
CA GLN A 59 -11.24 16.00 0.96
C GLN A 59 -11.74 17.10 0.01
N GLN A 60 -11.16 18.29 0.08
CA GLN A 60 -11.57 19.44 -0.74
C GLN A 60 -10.68 19.67 -1.99
N GLU A 61 -9.94 18.65 -2.43
CA GLU A 61 -9.19 18.69 -3.69
C GLU A 61 -10.13 18.92 -4.90
N GLY A 62 -9.79 19.90 -5.73
CA GLY A 62 -10.58 20.32 -6.89
C GLY A 62 -11.72 21.28 -6.56
N ARG A 63 -11.98 21.55 -5.28
CA ARG A 63 -13.01 22.50 -4.81
C ARG A 63 -12.37 23.72 -4.15
N CYS A 64 -11.91 23.56 -2.91
CA CYS A 64 -11.25 24.64 -2.15
C CYS A 64 -9.73 24.62 -2.31
N PHE A 65 -9.16 23.43 -2.54
CA PHE A 65 -7.72 23.24 -2.71
C PHE A 65 -7.40 22.55 -4.02
N GLN A 66 -6.17 22.72 -4.48
CA GLN A 66 -5.66 22.06 -5.68
C GLN A 66 -4.22 21.58 -5.43
N SER A 67 -3.87 20.40 -5.94
CA SER A 67 -2.47 19.94 -6.00
C SER A 67 -1.56 21.05 -6.53
N TRP A 68 -0.51 21.36 -5.78
CA TRP A 68 0.44 22.40 -6.18
C TRP A 68 1.81 22.03 -5.65
N TYR A 69 2.84 22.15 -6.48
CA TYR A 69 4.23 21.94 -6.11
C TYR A 69 5.11 23.07 -6.67
N PRO A 70 6.29 23.32 -6.09
CA PRO A 70 7.23 24.31 -6.60
C PRO A 70 7.61 24.06 -8.07
N ASP A 71 7.93 25.13 -8.79
CA ASP A 71 8.24 25.06 -10.23
C ASP A 71 9.43 24.13 -10.53
N THR A 72 10.33 23.97 -9.57
CA THR A 72 11.46 23.02 -9.63
C THR A 72 10.97 21.58 -9.79
N PHE A 73 9.95 21.19 -9.03
CA PHE A 73 9.30 19.88 -9.09
C PHE A 73 8.63 19.69 -10.45
N THR A 74 7.84 20.67 -10.91
CA THR A 74 7.13 20.58 -12.18
C THR A 74 8.07 20.57 -13.39
N ASN A 75 9.22 21.24 -13.32
CA ASN A 75 10.21 21.20 -14.41
C ASN A 75 10.94 19.85 -14.48
N ILE A 76 11.18 19.21 -13.33
CA ILE A 76 11.84 17.89 -13.26
C ILE A 76 10.88 16.76 -13.68
N PHE A 77 9.63 16.81 -13.26
CA PHE A 77 8.63 15.78 -13.60
C PHE A 77 7.87 16.04 -14.90
N GLY A 78 7.94 17.26 -15.41
CA GLY A 78 7.28 17.69 -16.64
C GLY A 78 6.02 18.49 -16.35
N LYS A 79 5.77 19.56 -17.11
CA LYS A 79 4.66 20.48 -16.80
C LYS A 79 3.29 19.85 -17.00
N LYS A 80 3.21 18.77 -17.77
CA LYS A 80 1.98 18.03 -18.06
C LYS A 80 1.94 16.67 -17.39
N ASN A 81 2.64 16.53 -16.26
CA ASN A 81 2.62 15.29 -15.48
C ASN A 81 1.32 15.10 -14.68
N VAL A 82 1.03 13.85 -14.31
CA VAL A 82 -0.20 13.47 -13.59
C VAL A 82 -0.41 14.21 -12.25
N GLY A 83 0.66 14.63 -11.57
CA GLY A 83 0.60 15.42 -10.33
C GLY A 83 0.29 16.91 -10.55
N SER A 84 0.52 17.43 -11.76
CA SER A 84 0.28 18.83 -12.16
C SER A 84 -1.02 19.01 -12.96
N LEU A 85 -1.57 17.93 -13.52
CA LEU A 85 -2.86 17.94 -14.20
C LEU A 85 -4.00 17.81 -13.20
N HIS A 86 -5.16 18.38 -13.51
CA HIS A 86 -6.34 18.46 -12.64
C HIS A 86 -7.63 18.10 -13.38
N GLY A 87 -8.74 18.02 -12.63
CA GLY A 87 -10.07 17.76 -13.19
C GLY A 87 -10.14 16.47 -14.00
N PHE A 88 -10.85 16.53 -15.13
CA PHE A 88 -11.06 15.39 -16.02
C PHE A 88 -9.75 14.73 -16.47
N MET A 89 -8.75 15.51 -16.88
CA MET A 89 -7.48 14.98 -17.35
C MET A 89 -6.76 14.15 -16.29
N TYR A 90 -6.77 14.61 -15.03
CA TYR A 90 -6.21 13.83 -13.93
C TYR A 90 -6.95 12.51 -13.72
N LYS A 91 -8.30 12.55 -13.70
CA LYS A 91 -9.12 11.35 -13.52
C LYS A 91 -8.87 10.33 -14.64
N TYR A 92 -8.76 10.80 -15.88
CA TYR A 92 -8.45 9.96 -17.05
C TYR A 92 -7.09 9.27 -16.90
N LEU A 93 -6.01 10.02 -16.60
CA LEU A 93 -4.68 9.42 -16.37
C LEU A 93 -4.67 8.47 -15.17
N LYS A 94 -5.36 8.81 -14.08
CA LYS A 94 -5.50 7.94 -12.91
C LYS A 94 -6.13 6.60 -13.30
N SER A 95 -7.22 6.63 -14.07
CA SER A 95 -7.89 5.43 -14.58
C SER A 95 -6.96 4.58 -15.44
N MET A 96 -6.16 5.20 -16.31
CA MET A 96 -5.14 4.49 -17.08
C MET A 96 -4.13 3.80 -16.18
N VAL A 97 -3.56 4.49 -15.19
CA VAL A 97 -2.54 3.91 -14.29
C VAL A 97 -3.09 2.73 -13.49
N LEU A 98 -4.37 2.78 -13.11
CA LEU A 98 -5.04 1.69 -12.40
C LEU A 98 -5.24 0.42 -13.25
N THR A 99 -5.10 0.45 -14.58
CA THR A 99 -5.12 -0.79 -15.37
C THR A 99 -3.88 -1.66 -15.10
N LEU A 100 -2.76 -1.04 -14.72
CA LEU A 100 -1.53 -1.73 -14.34
C LEU A 100 -1.42 -1.95 -12.83
N PHE A 101 -1.73 -0.92 -12.03
CA PHE A 101 -1.50 -0.92 -10.58
C PHE A 101 -2.77 -1.13 -9.75
N GLY A 102 -3.92 -1.31 -10.39
CA GLY A 102 -5.16 -1.74 -9.73
C GLY A 102 -5.21 -3.25 -9.54
N TYR A 103 -6.32 -3.72 -8.96
CA TYR A 103 -6.52 -5.10 -8.52
C TYR A 103 -6.12 -6.16 -9.57
N ASP A 104 -6.69 -6.10 -10.77
CA ASP A 104 -6.45 -7.11 -11.82
C ASP A 104 -5.00 -7.07 -12.32
N GLY A 105 -4.44 -5.87 -12.46
CA GLY A 105 -3.05 -5.69 -12.88
C GLY A 105 -2.07 -6.28 -11.86
N LEU A 106 -2.32 -6.04 -10.57
CA LEU A 106 -1.52 -6.56 -9.47
C LEU A 106 -1.65 -8.07 -9.31
N LYS A 107 -2.87 -8.62 -9.41
CA LYS A 107 -3.10 -10.07 -9.37
C LYS A 107 -2.32 -10.80 -10.48
N LYS A 108 -2.31 -10.24 -11.69
CA LYS A 108 -1.50 -10.76 -12.81
C LYS A 108 0.00 -10.52 -12.63
N MET A 109 0.40 -9.52 -11.84
CA MET A 109 1.79 -9.19 -11.59
C MET A 109 2.43 -10.06 -10.50
N LEU A 110 1.64 -10.55 -9.54
CA LEU A 110 2.11 -11.28 -8.35
C LEU A 110 3.17 -12.35 -8.66
N PRO A 111 3.00 -13.28 -9.63
CA PRO A 111 4.03 -14.30 -9.90
C PRO A 111 5.37 -13.72 -10.34
N GLN A 112 5.35 -12.57 -11.04
CA GLN A 112 6.58 -11.89 -11.46
C GLN A 112 7.25 -11.14 -10.32
N VAL A 113 6.47 -10.62 -9.37
CA VAL A 113 7.01 -10.02 -8.13
C VAL A 113 7.75 -11.09 -7.33
N GLU A 114 7.09 -12.24 -7.12
CA GLU A 114 7.66 -13.37 -6.38
C GLU A 114 8.93 -13.91 -7.04
N LEU A 115 8.89 -14.16 -8.35
CA LEU A 115 10.06 -14.60 -9.10
C LEU A 115 11.23 -13.63 -8.98
N THR A 116 10.95 -12.32 -9.06
CA THR A 116 11.99 -11.28 -8.97
C THR A 116 12.57 -11.21 -7.56
N ALA A 117 11.73 -11.26 -6.53
CA ALA A 117 12.17 -11.26 -5.13
C ALA A 117 13.04 -12.50 -4.84
N ASN A 118 12.57 -13.70 -5.21
CA ASN A 118 13.30 -14.95 -5.03
C ASN A 118 14.67 -14.93 -5.71
N LYS A 119 14.72 -14.56 -7.01
CA LYS A 119 15.98 -14.50 -7.78
C LYS A 119 16.98 -13.50 -7.17
N ARG A 120 16.50 -12.36 -6.68
CA ARG A 120 17.37 -11.34 -6.08
C ARG A 120 17.86 -11.75 -4.71
N LEU A 121 17.00 -12.33 -3.87
CA LEU A 121 17.39 -12.86 -2.56
C LEU A 121 18.43 -13.98 -2.69
N GLU A 122 18.27 -14.88 -3.67
CA GLU A 122 19.26 -15.93 -3.96
C GLU A 122 20.60 -15.36 -4.42
N LEU A 123 20.58 -14.32 -5.26
CA LEU A 123 21.81 -13.62 -5.64
C LEU A 123 22.49 -12.98 -4.41
N TRP A 124 21.70 -12.35 -3.54
CA TRP A 124 22.19 -11.64 -2.35
C TRP A 124 22.74 -12.59 -1.29
N SER A 125 22.15 -13.79 -1.13
CA SER A 125 22.64 -14.78 -0.16
C SER A 125 24.02 -15.34 -0.51
N ASN A 126 24.45 -15.20 -1.77
CA ASN A 126 25.78 -15.61 -2.22
C ASN A 126 26.83 -14.50 -2.07
N GLN A 127 26.48 -13.34 -1.48
CA GLN A 127 27.38 -12.22 -1.27
C GLN A 127 27.72 -12.08 0.21
N GLU A 128 28.94 -11.61 0.52
CA GLU A 128 29.37 -11.35 1.90
C GLU A 128 28.53 -10.25 2.56
N SER A 129 28.17 -9.22 1.80
CA SER A 129 27.31 -8.12 2.24
C SER A 129 26.59 -7.47 1.07
N VAL A 130 25.45 -6.84 1.35
CA VAL A 130 24.62 -6.17 0.35
C VAL A 130 24.25 -4.77 0.85
N GLU A 131 24.50 -3.74 0.03
CA GLU A 131 23.97 -2.39 0.29
C GLU A 131 22.49 -2.38 -0.07
N LEU A 132 21.65 -2.52 0.97
CA LEU A 132 20.24 -2.82 0.81
C LEU A 132 19.47 -1.72 0.07
N LYS A 133 19.83 -0.45 0.24
CA LYS A 133 19.12 0.66 -0.39
C LYS A 133 19.25 0.63 -1.91
N ASP A 134 20.46 0.46 -2.43
CA ASP A 134 20.70 0.37 -3.87
C ASP A 134 20.19 -0.96 -4.43
N ALA A 135 20.37 -2.07 -3.69
CA ALA A 135 19.93 -3.39 -4.11
C ALA A 135 18.41 -3.48 -4.27
N THR A 136 17.65 -3.00 -3.29
CA THR A 136 16.17 -2.93 -3.38
C THR A 136 15.73 -1.94 -4.45
N ALA A 137 16.38 -0.78 -4.59
CA ALA A 137 16.07 0.17 -5.66
C ALA A 137 16.27 -0.44 -7.06
N SER A 138 17.36 -1.18 -7.26
CA SER A 138 17.64 -1.88 -8.52
C SER A 138 16.58 -2.95 -8.81
N MET A 139 16.24 -3.78 -7.82
CA MET A 139 15.22 -4.81 -7.94
C MET A 139 13.85 -4.25 -8.37
N ILE A 140 13.35 -3.24 -7.66
CA ILE A 140 12.03 -2.66 -7.95
C ILE A 140 12.06 -1.90 -9.28
N PHE A 141 13.16 -1.22 -9.60
CA PHE A 141 13.33 -0.53 -10.86
C PHE A 141 13.25 -1.50 -12.04
N ASP A 142 13.99 -2.61 -12.01
CA ASP A 142 14.02 -3.59 -13.09
C ASP A 142 12.62 -4.19 -13.34
N LEU A 143 11.92 -4.56 -12.28
CA LEU A 143 10.55 -5.07 -12.38
C LEU A 143 9.63 -4.03 -13.02
N THR A 144 9.68 -2.78 -12.53
CA THR A 144 8.78 -1.74 -13.03
C THR A 144 9.12 -1.34 -14.46
N ALA A 145 10.41 -1.19 -14.79
CA ALA A 145 10.85 -0.85 -16.14
C ALA A 145 10.47 -1.95 -17.15
N LYS A 146 10.53 -3.22 -16.74
CA LYS A 146 10.01 -4.32 -17.55
C LYS A 146 8.50 -4.22 -17.77
N LYS A 147 7.72 -3.93 -16.72
CA LYS A 147 6.25 -3.80 -16.82
C LYS A 147 5.76 -2.55 -17.55
N LEU A 148 6.50 -1.46 -17.47
CA LEU A 148 6.13 -0.21 -18.11
C LEU A 148 6.58 -0.17 -19.56
N ILE A 149 7.81 -0.58 -19.88
CA ILE A 149 8.43 -0.34 -21.19
C ILE A 149 9.16 -1.56 -21.77
N SER A 150 8.94 -2.77 -21.23
CA SER A 150 9.66 -3.99 -21.62
C SER A 150 11.19 -3.83 -21.56
N HIS A 151 11.70 -2.99 -20.65
CA HIS A 151 13.14 -2.81 -20.50
C HIS A 151 13.76 -4.08 -19.92
N ASP A 152 14.87 -4.50 -20.51
CA ASP A 152 15.68 -5.63 -20.11
C ASP A 152 17.10 -5.12 -19.86
N PRO A 153 17.56 -5.07 -18.59
CA PRO A 153 18.85 -4.49 -18.26
C PRO A 153 20.01 -5.27 -18.89
N ASP A 154 19.86 -6.58 -19.12
CA ASP A 154 20.90 -7.43 -19.68
C ASP A 154 21.09 -7.20 -21.20
N LYS A 155 20.10 -6.58 -21.86
CA LYS A 155 20.10 -6.30 -23.31
C LYS A 155 20.30 -4.83 -23.65
N SER A 156 20.30 -3.95 -22.65
CA SER A 156 20.44 -2.51 -22.87
C SER A 156 21.88 -2.06 -22.64
N SER A 157 22.43 -1.29 -23.58
CA SER A 157 23.75 -0.67 -23.43
C SER A 157 23.76 0.53 -22.48
N GLU A 158 22.58 1.08 -22.14
CA GLU A 158 22.44 2.25 -21.27
C GLU A 158 21.78 1.87 -19.94
N ASN A 159 22.37 2.31 -18.82
CA ASN A 159 21.78 2.17 -17.50
C ASN A 159 20.65 3.21 -17.32
N LEU A 160 19.41 2.79 -17.58
CA LEU A 160 18.25 3.68 -17.47
C LEU A 160 18.06 4.23 -16.05
N ARG A 161 18.30 3.43 -15.02
CA ARG A 161 18.18 3.85 -13.62
C ARG A 161 19.12 5.01 -13.28
N ALA A 162 20.32 5.03 -13.88
CA ALA A 162 21.30 6.09 -13.66
C ALA A 162 20.77 7.50 -14.00
N ASN A 163 19.80 7.59 -14.91
CA ASN A 163 19.14 8.86 -15.23
C ASN A 163 18.32 9.41 -14.05
N PHE A 164 17.87 8.57 -13.12
CA PHE A 164 17.03 8.96 -11.99
C PHE A 164 17.79 9.19 -10.68
N VAL A 165 19.04 8.73 -10.55
CA VAL A 165 19.82 8.81 -9.29
C VAL A 165 19.98 10.25 -8.77
N ALA A 166 20.10 11.23 -9.68
CA ALA A 166 20.26 12.63 -9.29
C ALA A 166 18.94 13.33 -8.91
N PHE A 167 17.80 12.67 -9.05
CA PHE A 167 16.49 13.33 -9.00
C PHE A 167 16.13 13.84 -7.62
N ILE A 168 16.25 12.98 -6.60
CA ILE A 168 15.96 13.40 -5.22
C ILE A 168 16.81 14.62 -4.83
N ARG A 169 18.12 14.58 -5.13
CA ARG A 169 19.02 15.72 -4.89
C ARG A 169 18.64 16.96 -5.70
N GLY A 170 18.19 16.78 -6.95
CA GLY A 170 17.70 17.87 -7.80
C GLY A 170 16.43 18.53 -7.25
N LEU A 171 15.47 17.73 -6.78
CA LEU A 171 14.17 18.19 -6.25
C LEU A 171 14.31 19.09 -5.03
N ILE A 172 15.27 18.79 -4.15
CA ILE A 172 15.51 19.53 -2.91
C ILE A 172 16.62 20.60 -3.05
N SER A 173 17.13 20.83 -4.26
CA SER A 173 18.19 21.81 -4.51
C SER A 173 17.63 23.15 -4.98
N PHE A 174 18.42 24.22 -4.82
CA PHE A 174 18.12 25.49 -5.47
C PHE A 174 18.17 25.32 -7.00
N PRO A 175 17.22 25.90 -7.75
CA PRO A 175 17.04 25.64 -9.18
C PRO A 175 18.02 26.38 -10.09
N PHE A 176 19.31 26.30 -9.78
CA PHE A 176 20.36 26.82 -10.65
C PHE A 176 20.73 25.78 -11.69
N ASN A 177 20.39 26.02 -12.96
CA ASN A 177 20.74 25.12 -14.05
C ASN A 177 22.16 25.38 -14.57
N ILE A 178 23.16 25.15 -13.71
CA ILE A 178 24.58 25.37 -14.01
C ILE A 178 25.31 24.01 -13.94
N PRO A 179 26.19 23.67 -14.90
CA PRO A 179 27.01 22.47 -14.83
C PRO A 179 27.70 22.31 -13.47
N GLY A 180 27.63 21.10 -12.89
CA GLY A 180 28.14 20.79 -11.55
C GLY A 180 27.08 20.87 -10.43
N THR A 181 25.93 21.50 -10.66
CA THR A 181 24.82 21.52 -9.68
C THR A 181 23.97 20.25 -9.72
N ALA A 182 23.32 19.93 -8.59
CA ALA A 182 22.37 18.80 -8.52
C ALA A 182 21.16 19.01 -9.44
N TYR A 183 20.63 20.23 -9.52
CA TYR A 183 19.51 20.58 -10.39
C TYR A 183 19.86 20.37 -11.87
N HIS A 184 21.04 20.82 -12.33
CA HIS A 184 21.50 20.58 -13.70
C HIS A 184 21.62 19.08 -14.02
N LYS A 185 22.23 18.30 -13.12
CA LYS A 185 22.37 16.84 -13.30
C LYS A 185 21.01 16.14 -13.40
N CYS A 186 20.04 16.58 -12.61
CA CYS A 186 18.66 16.06 -12.68
C CYS A 186 17.99 16.40 -14.01
N LEU A 187 18.10 17.65 -14.50
CA LEU A 187 17.55 18.04 -15.80
C LEU A 187 18.20 17.26 -16.96
N LYS A 188 19.51 16.96 -16.87
CA LYS A 188 20.19 16.10 -17.85
C LYS A 188 19.69 14.66 -17.81
N GLY A 189 19.49 14.09 -16.62
CA GLY A 189 18.85 12.78 -16.47
C GLY A 189 17.43 12.73 -17.07
N ARG A 190 16.64 13.79 -16.84
CA ARG A 190 15.32 13.95 -17.48
C ARG A 190 15.43 13.98 -19.00
N GLU A 191 16.32 14.82 -19.54
CA GLU A 191 16.51 14.96 -20.98
C GLU A 191 16.83 13.62 -21.65
N ASN A 192 17.74 12.84 -21.06
CA ASN A 192 18.12 11.52 -21.54
C ASN A 192 16.95 10.53 -21.50
N ALA A 193 16.26 10.41 -20.37
CA ALA A 193 15.13 9.50 -20.22
C ALA A 193 13.98 9.87 -21.19
N MET A 194 13.67 11.16 -21.34
CA MET A 194 12.65 11.62 -22.27
C MET A 194 13.04 11.37 -23.73
N LYS A 195 14.33 11.50 -24.09
CA LYS A 195 14.83 11.14 -25.43
C LYS A 195 14.62 9.66 -25.71
N MET A 196 14.96 8.79 -24.75
CA MET A 196 14.76 7.35 -24.88
C MET A 196 13.27 6.99 -25.04
N LEU A 197 12.39 7.56 -24.20
CA LEU A 197 10.94 7.33 -24.29
C LEU A 197 10.35 7.80 -25.63
N ARG A 198 10.80 8.96 -26.14
CA ARG A 198 10.39 9.46 -27.47
C ARG A 198 10.83 8.52 -28.60
N ASN A 199 12.08 8.06 -28.57
CA ASN A 199 12.59 7.13 -29.58
C ASN A 199 11.77 5.84 -29.57
N MET A 200 11.52 5.27 -28.38
CA MET A 200 10.73 4.05 -28.23
C MET A 200 9.29 4.24 -28.70
N LEU A 201 8.65 5.38 -28.40
CA LEU A 201 7.32 5.73 -28.91
C LEU A 201 7.29 5.74 -30.44
N GLN A 202 8.27 6.41 -31.06
CA GLN A 202 8.35 6.51 -32.52
C GLN A 202 8.61 5.16 -33.19
N GLU A 203 9.50 4.33 -32.61
CA GLU A 203 9.80 2.99 -33.10
C GLU A 203 8.56 2.09 -33.06
N ARG A 204 7.85 2.06 -31.93
CA ARG A 204 6.65 1.23 -31.75
C ARG A 204 5.48 1.71 -32.62
N ARG A 205 5.35 3.01 -32.88
CA ARG A 205 4.35 3.53 -33.85
C ARG A 205 4.66 3.10 -35.28
N LYS A 206 5.94 3.13 -35.70
CA LYS A 206 6.34 2.73 -37.06
C LYS A 206 6.24 1.22 -37.26
N LYS A 207 6.51 0.44 -36.22
CA LYS A 207 6.47 -1.03 -36.23
C LYS A 207 5.69 -1.52 -35.01
N PRO A 208 4.34 -1.55 -35.09
CA PRO A 208 3.50 -2.07 -34.01
C PRO A 208 3.92 -3.49 -33.62
N ARG A 209 3.95 -3.76 -32.32
CA ARG A 209 4.28 -5.09 -31.81
C ARG A 209 3.13 -6.04 -32.09
N LYS A 210 3.44 -7.28 -32.47
CA LYS A 210 2.43 -8.33 -32.71
C LYS A 210 1.67 -8.69 -31.43
N ASN A 211 2.36 -8.69 -30.30
CA ASN A 211 1.81 -9.02 -28.98
C ASN A 211 2.11 -7.88 -28.00
N PRO A 212 1.22 -6.88 -27.90
CA PRO A 212 1.30 -5.85 -26.87
C PRO A 212 1.34 -6.50 -25.48
N SER A 213 2.26 -6.06 -24.62
CA SER A 213 2.50 -6.76 -23.34
C SER A 213 2.94 -5.87 -22.18
N ASP A 214 3.22 -4.59 -22.44
CA ASP A 214 3.55 -3.62 -21.40
C ASP A 214 2.60 -2.42 -21.43
N PHE A 215 2.70 -1.61 -20.39
CA PHE A 215 1.85 -0.42 -20.24
C PHE A 215 2.09 0.64 -21.32
N PHE A 216 3.30 0.70 -21.89
CA PHE A 216 3.58 1.69 -22.93
C PHE A 216 2.82 1.38 -24.23
N ASP A 217 2.59 0.11 -24.55
CA ASP A 217 1.71 -0.21 -25.70
C ASP A 217 0.28 0.27 -25.44
N TYR A 218 -0.26 0.05 -24.24
CA TYR A 218 -1.58 0.56 -23.86
C TYR A 218 -1.64 2.08 -23.98
N VAL A 219 -0.60 2.79 -23.54
CA VAL A 219 -0.49 4.25 -23.72
C VAL A 219 -0.44 4.63 -25.21
N ILE A 220 0.27 3.87 -26.05
CA ILE A 220 0.32 4.13 -27.50
C ILE A 220 -1.06 3.95 -28.13
N GLU A 221 -1.78 2.90 -27.77
CA GLU A 221 -3.15 2.64 -28.21
C GLU A 221 -4.08 3.79 -27.81
N GLU A 222 -4.01 4.27 -26.56
CA GLU A 222 -4.80 5.43 -26.10
C GLU A 222 -4.49 6.72 -26.88
N ILE A 223 -3.24 6.95 -27.30
CA ILE A 223 -2.87 8.11 -28.14
C ILE A 223 -3.36 7.94 -29.59
N GLN A 224 -3.60 6.71 -30.05
CA GLN A 224 -4.04 6.45 -31.43
C GLN A 224 -5.57 6.44 -31.59
N LYS A 225 -6.33 6.44 -30.49
CA LYS A 225 -7.79 6.53 -30.52
C LYS A 225 -8.26 7.83 -31.16
N GLU A 226 -9.27 7.73 -32.02
CA GLU A 226 -9.91 8.90 -32.61
C GLU A 226 -10.51 9.80 -31.51
N GLY A 227 -10.29 11.11 -31.61
CA GLY A 227 -10.77 12.08 -30.61
C GLY A 227 -10.04 12.04 -29.26
N THR A 228 -8.92 11.32 -29.13
CA THR A 228 -8.18 11.24 -27.86
C THR A 228 -7.66 12.61 -27.41
N ILE A 229 -7.81 12.86 -26.11
CA ILE A 229 -7.28 14.03 -25.41
C ILE A 229 -5.83 13.82 -24.94
N LEU A 230 -5.31 12.60 -25.05
CA LEU A 230 -3.98 12.22 -24.58
C LEU A 230 -2.91 12.65 -25.58
N THR A 231 -2.26 13.77 -25.31
CA THR A 231 -1.15 14.24 -26.16
C THR A 231 0.12 13.43 -25.92
N GLU A 232 1.00 13.36 -26.92
CA GLU A 232 2.31 12.70 -26.79
C GLU A 232 3.13 13.25 -25.62
N GLU A 233 3.07 14.56 -25.36
CA GLU A 233 3.77 15.17 -24.23
C GLU A 233 3.23 14.65 -22.88
N ILE A 234 1.90 14.58 -22.72
CA ILE A 234 1.25 14.05 -21.51
C ILE A 234 1.63 12.57 -21.31
N ALA A 235 1.56 11.78 -22.38
CA ALA A 235 1.88 10.36 -22.34
C ALA A 235 3.34 10.10 -21.92
N LEU A 236 4.29 10.84 -22.48
CA LEU A 236 5.71 10.68 -22.14
C LEU A 236 6.00 11.16 -20.71
N ASP A 237 5.40 12.27 -20.28
CA ASP A 237 5.49 12.75 -18.89
C ASP A 237 4.89 11.73 -17.91
N LEU A 238 3.77 11.07 -18.27
CA LEU A 238 3.19 9.97 -17.49
C LEU A 238 4.19 8.81 -17.35
N MET A 239 4.72 8.30 -18.47
CA MET A 239 5.67 7.18 -18.46
C MET A 239 6.89 7.47 -17.62
N PHE A 240 7.42 8.70 -17.74
CA PHE A 240 8.55 9.16 -16.96
C PHE A 240 8.26 9.22 -15.46
N VAL A 241 7.12 9.78 -15.07
CA VAL A 241 6.72 9.84 -13.65
C VAL A 241 6.53 8.43 -13.07
N LEU A 242 5.88 7.53 -13.81
CA LEU A 242 5.68 6.16 -13.33
C LEU A 242 7.00 5.42 -13.13
N LEU A 243 7.95 5.58 -14.06
CA LEU A 243 9.29 5.00 -13.94
C LEU A 243 10.07 5.50 -12.72
N PHE A 244 9.84 6.74 -12.26
CA PHE A 244 10.48 7.26 -11.07
C PHE A 244 9.73 6.89 -9.78
N ALA A 245 8.42 7.15 -9.76
CA ALA A 245 7.59 7.06 -8.57
C ALA A 245 7.46 5.63 -8.04
N SER A 246 7.49 4.63 -8.93
CA SER A 246 7.28 3.23 -8.56
C SER A 246 8.42 2.62 -7.75
N PHE A 247 9.68 3.02 -8.00
CA PHE A 247 10.84 2.41 -7.36
C PHE A 247 11.38 3.23 -6.20
N GLU A 248 11.53 4.55 -6.33
CA GLU A 248 12.24 5.35 -5.32
C GLU A 248 11.52 5.33 -3.96
N THR A 249 10.19 5.39 -3.98
CA THR A 249 9.37 5.35 -2.74
C THR A 249 9.30 3.94 -2.17
N THR A 250 9.00 2.95 -3.01
CA THR A 250 8.85 1.54 -2.61
C THR A 250 10.16 0.93 -2.10
N SER A 251 11.31 1.24 -2.73
CA SER A 251 12.61 0.71 -2.29
C SER A 251 13.02 1.27 -0.95
N LEU A 252 12.75 2.55 -0.68
CA LEU A 252 13.02 3.17 0.62
C LEU A 252 12.10 2.59 1.71
N ALA A 253 10.82 2.38 1.40
CA ALA A 253 9.88 1.70 2.30
C ALA A 253 10.35 0.27 2.63
N LEU A 254 10.79 -0.49 1.63
CA LEU A 254 11.30 -1.85 1.82
C LEU A 254 12.61 -1.87 2.62
N THR A 255 13.52 -0.93 2.34
CA THR A 255 14.77 -0.78 3.09
C THR A 255 14.49 -0.53 4.58
N LEU A 256 13.54 0.36 4.89
CA LEU A 256 13.15 0.67 6.26
C LEU A 256 12.40 -0.50 6.92
N ALA A 257 11.54 -1.21 6.19
CA ALA A 257 10.92 -2.44 6.67
C ALA A 257 11.99 -3.43 7.16
N ILE A 258 12.99 -3.73 6.33
CA ILE A 258 14.05 -4.68 6.70
C ILE A 258 14.87 -4.16 7.89
N LYS A 259 15.11 -2.84 7.97
CA LYS A 259 15.76 -2.23 9.13
C LYS A 259 14.95 -2.43 10.42
N PHE A 260 13.64 -2.18 10.39
CA PHE A 260 12.77 -2.39 11.55
C PHE A 260 12.68 -3.87 11.93
N LEU A 261 12.60 -4.75 10.93
CA LEU A 261 12.60 -6.19 11.14
C LEU A 261 13.90 -6.69 11.79
N SER A 262 15.05 -6.12 11.42
CA SER A 262 16.35 -6.48 12.00
C SER A 262 16.56 -5.99 13.44
N ASP A 263 15.80 -4.98 13.86
CA ASP A 263 15.91 -4.40 15.20
C ASP A 263 15.01 -5.10 16.23
N ASP A 264 14.03 -5.88 15.78
CA ASP A 264 13.00 -6.49 16.63
C ASP A 264 12.80 -8.00 16.32
N PRO A 265 13.45 -8.88 17.11
CA PRO A 265 13.33 -10.33 16.94
C PRO A 265 11.92 -10.88 17.13
N GLU A 266 11.08 -10.25 17.97
CA GLU A 266 9.72 -10.72 18.22
C GLU A 266 8.81 -10.42 17.02
N VAL A 267 8.99 -9.24 16.41
CA VAL A 267 8.33 -8.90 15.15
C VAL A 267 8.73 -9.87 14.04
N LEU A 268 10.02 -10.20 13.92
CA LEU A 268 10.52 -11.18 12.95
C LEU A 268 9.91 -12.56 13.20
N LYS A 269 9.81 -12.98 14.45
CA LYS A 269 9.21 -14.26 14.84
C LYS A 269 7.74 -14.33 14.43
N ARG A 270 6.90 -13.35 14.80
CA ARG A 270 5.48 -13.31 14.39
C ARG A 270 5.30 -13.31 12.86
N LEU A 271 6.14 -12.55 12.15
CA LEU A 271 6.10 -12.52 10.68
C LEU A 271 6.46 -13.89 10.08
N THR A 272 7.44 -14.58 10.67
CA THR A 272 7.85 -15.93 10.27
C THR A 272 6.72 -16.94 10.54
N GLU A 273 6.10 -16.89 11.73
CA GLU A 273 4.98 -17.76 12.11
C GLU A 273 3.79 -17.63 11.14
N GLU A 274 3.41 -16.40 10.77
CA GLU A 274 2.35 -16.15 9.77
C GLU A 274 2.67 -16.83 8.43
N HIS A 275 3.88 -16.63 7.90
CA HIS A 275 4.23 -17.16 6.59
C HIS A 275 4.50 -18.67 6.60
N GLU A 276 4.98 -19.24 7.71
CA GLU A 276 5.08 -20.70 7.85
C GLU A 276 3.71 -21.36 7.95
N ALA A 277 2.74 -20.72 8.60
CA ALA A 277 1.36 -21.21 8.62
C ALA A 277 0.75 -21.22 7.21
N ILE A 278 1.02 -20.20 6.40
CA ILE A 278 0.62 -20.17 4.98
C ILE A 278 1.22 -21.37 4.23
N LEU A 279 2.53 -21.60 4.35
CA LEU A 279 3.21 -22.72 3.68
C LEU A 279 2.70 -24.09 4.13
N LYS A 280 2.44 -24.29 5.43
CA LYS A 280 1.93 -25.56 5.97
C LYS A 280 0.54 -25.92 5.47
N ASN A 281 -0.26 -24.91 5.12
CA ASN A 281 -1.62 -25.09 4.61
C ASN A 281 -1.68 -25.28 3.09
N ARG A 282 -0.54 -25.25 2.38
CA ARG A 282 -0.49 -25.50 0.93
C ARG A 282 -0.63 -26.98 0.63
N GLU A 283 -1.42 -27.29 -0.41
CA GLU A 283 -1.48 -28.64 -0.99
C GLU A 283 -0.16 -29.00 -1.69
N ASP A 284 0.43 -28.05 -2.41
CA ASP A 284 1.72 -28.18 -3.07
C ASP A 284 2.72 -27.16 -2.49
N ALA A 285 3.72 -27.68 -1.76
CA ALA A 285 4.76 -26.86 -1.13
C ALA A 285 5.61 -26.08 -2.15
N GLU A 286 5.71 -26.57 -3.39
CA GLU A 286 6.50 -25.95 -4.47
C GLU A 286 5.69 -24.96 -5.32
N SER A 287 4.39 -24.84 -5.05
CA SER A 287 3.55 -23.87 -5.76
C SER A 287 3.91 -22.42 -5.40
N GLY A 288 3.78 -21.52 -6.38
CA GLY A 288 3.98 -20.08 -6.17
C GLY A 288 2.87 -19.46 -5.32
N LEU A 289 3.13 -18.30 -4.75
CA LEU A 289 2.17 -17.57 -3.93
C LEU A 289 0.86 -17.30 -4.70
N THR A 290 -0.27 -17.59 -4.05
CA THR A 290 -1.59 -17.28 -4.62
C THR A 290 -2.11 -15.93 -4.16
N TRP A 291 -3.09 -15.38 -4.88
CA TRP A 291 -3.74 -14.13 -4.50
C TRP A 291 -4.50 -14.24 -3.18
N GLU A 292 -5.07 -15.41 -2.87
CA GLU A 292 -5.79 -15.64 -1.62
C GLU A 292 -4.84 -15.68 -0.43
N GLU A 293 -3.66 -16.31 -0.59
CA GLU A 293 -2.60 -16.28 0.41
C GLU A 293 -2.05 -14.87 0.63
N TYR A 294 -1.84 -14.10 -0.44
CA TYR A 294 -1.45 -12.69 -0.29
C TYR A 294 -2.46 -11.90 0.56
N LYS A 295 -3.76 -12.10 0.33
CA LYS A 295 -4.81 -11.42 1.11
C LYS A 295 -4.88 -11.90 2.57
N SER A 296 -4.41 -13.10 2.88
CA SER A 296 -4.45 -13.63 4.26
C SER A 296 -3.31 -13.16 5.16
N MET A 297 -2.29 -12.47 4.60
CA MET A 297 -1.11 -11.96 5.31
C MET A 297 -1.42 -10.77 6.27
N THR A 298 -2.25 -11.03 7.26
CA THR A 298 -2.83 -10.02 8.15
C THR A 298 -1.77 -9.25 8.93
N TYR A 299 -0.88 -9.95 9.64
CA TYR A 299 0.22 -9.36 10.39
C TYR A 299 1.23 -8.68 9.47
N THR A 300 1.51 -9.24 8.29
CA THR A 300 2.34 -8.56 7.28
C THR A 300 1.76 -7.20 6.89
N PHE A 301 0.44 -7.07 6.69
CA PHE A 301 -0.15 -5.78 6.38
C PHE A 301 -0.09 -4.79 7.56
N GLN A 302 -0.21 -5.28 8.79
CA GLN A 302 0.00 -4.46 10.00
C GLN A 302 1.45 -3.96 10.06
N PHE A 303 2.42 -4.83 9.80
CA PHE A 303 3.83 -4.50 9.71
C PHE A 303 4.12 -3.47 8.61
N ILE A 304 3.52 -3.62 7.43
CA ILE A 304 3.68 -2.67 6.32
C ILE A 304 3.07 -1.31 6.67
N ASN A 305 1.90 -1.27 7.31
CA ASN A 305 1.28 -0.01 7.74
C ASN A 305 2.14 0.69 8.79
N GLU A 306 2.70 -0.04 9.75
CA GLU A 306 3.60 0.53 10.75
C GLU A 306 4.91 1.03 10.15
N THR A 307 5.46 0.27 9.19
CA THR A 307 6.60 0.73 8.38
C THR A 307 6.28 2.03 7.68
N ALA A 308 5.13 2.14 6.99
CA ALA A 308 4.75 3.34 6.28
C ALA A 308 4.51 4.54 7.23
N ARG A 309 3.96 4.30 8.43
CA ARG A 309 3.74 5.33 9.46
C ARG A 309 5.05 5.93 9.96
N LEU A 310 6.04 5.09 10.27
CA LEU A 310 7.33 5.53 10.80
C LEU A 310 8.31 5.99 9.72
N ALA A 311 8.26 5.37 8.54
CA ALA A 311 9.16 5.70 7.44
C ALA A 311 8.96 7.13 6.94
N ASN A 312 7.74 7.65 6.98
CA ASN A 312 7.44 9.04 6.64
C ASN A 312 8.06 9.49 5.31
N ILE A 313 8.00 8.59 4.30
CA ILE A 313 8.65 8.74 2.99
C ILE A 313 8.32 10.09 2.32
N VAL A 314 7.08 10.57 2.52
CA VAL A 314 6.61 11.87 2.04
C VAL A 314 6.36 12.80 3.24
N PRO A 315 7.36 13.59 3.66
CA PRO A 315 7.25 14.41 4.88
C PRO A 315 6.41 15.70 4.70
N ALA A 316 6.12 16.08 3.45
CA ALA A 316 5.35 17.28 3.12
C ALA A 316 4.51 17.08 1.85
N ILE A 317 3.22 17.41 1.93
CA ILE A 317 2.29 17.36 0.80
C ILE A 317 1.70 18.76 0.59
N PHE A 318 1.84 19.29 -0.62
CA PHE A 318 1.50 20.68 -0.92
C PHE A 318 0.19 20.80 -1.71
N ARG A 319 -0.57 21.83 -1.35
CA ARG A 319 -1.78 22.30 -2.03
C ARG A 319 -1.73 23.81 -2.19
N LYS A 320 -2.59 24.34 -3.05
CA LYS A 320 -2.86 25.77 -3.18
C LYS A 320 -4.33 26.02 -2.86
N ALA A 321 -4.63 27.02 -2.04
CA ALA A 321 -5.99 27.48 -1.80
C ALA A 321 -6.52 28.20 -3.04
N LEU A 322 -7.69 27.80 -3.53
CA LEU A 322 -8.34 28.38 -4.70
C LEU A 322 -9.22 29.58 -4.34
N ILE A 323 -9.75 29.57 -3.12
CA ILE A 323 -10.62 30.59 -2.53
C ILE A 323 -10.14 30.93 -1.11
N ASP A 324 -10.68 32.00 -0.53
CA ASP A 324 -10.51 32.27 0.89
C ASP A 324 -11.29 31.23 1.70
N ILE A 325 -10.62 30.59 2.65
CA ILE A 325 -11.19 29.48 3.43
C ILE A 325 -11.19 29.86 4.90
N LYS A 326 -12.37 29.86 5.51
CA LYS A 326 -12.53 29.99 6.97
C LYS A 326 -12.41 28.60 7.59
N TYR A 327 -11.45 28.42 8.49
CA TYR A 327 -11.26 27.18 9.24
C TYR A 327 -11.01 27.50 10.70
N LYS A 328 -11.97 27.16 11.56
CA LYS A 328 -12.01 27.61 12.97
C LYS A 328 -11.83 29.15 12.98
N ASP A 329 -10.92 29.66 13.80
CA ASP A 329 -10.61 31.10 13.90
C ASP A 329 -9.62 31.61 12.84
N TYR A 330 -9.16 30.74 11.94
CA TYR A 330 -8.19 31.09 10.91
C TYR A 330 -8.85 31.39 9.56
N THR A 331 -8.18 32.24 8.79
CA THR A 331 -8.46 32.41 7.35
C THR A 331 -7.23 31.96 6.56
N ILE A 332 -7.42 30.99 5.68
CA ILE A 332 -6.42 30.58 4.68
C ILE A 332 -6.73 31.39 3.42
N PRO A 333 -5.86 32.35 3.02
CA PRO A 333 -6.17 33.22 1.89
C PRO A 333 -6.04 32.49 0.54
N ALA A 334 -6.86 32.88 -0.42
CA ALA A 334 -6.76 32.44 -1.80
C ALA A 334 -5.34 32.66 -2.35
N GLY A 335 -4.85 31.71 -3.12
CA GLY A 335 -3.53 31.75 -3.73
C GLY A 335 -2.37 31.32 -2.82
N TRP A 336 -2.58 31.19 -1.51
CA TRP A 336 -1.55 30.71 -0.59
C TRP A 336 -1.36 29.20 -0.73
N ALA A 337 -0.12 28.76 -0.54
CA ALA A 337 0.17 27.33 -0.44
C ALA A 337 -0.26 26.82 0.94
N VAL A 338 -0.71 25.57 0.99
CA VAL A 338 -0.97 24.82 2.22
C VAL A 338 -0.11 23.56 2.20
N MET A 339 0.66 23.34 3.25
CA MET A 339 1.51 22.17 3.42
C MET A 339 0.94 21.30 4.53
N VAL A 340 0.52 20.09 4.18
CA VAL A 340 0.19 19.02 5.13
C VAL A 340 1.48 18.33 5.56
N CYS A 341 1.63 18.05 6.86
CA CYS A 341 2.80 17.39 7.43
C CYS A 341 2.44 16.00 8.00
N PRO A 342 2.49 14.92 7.18
CA PRO A 342 2.23 13.56 7.64
C PRO A 342 3.03 13.12 8.88
N PRO A 343 4.34 13.42 9.00
CA PRO A 343 5.11 13.01 10.19
C PRO A 343 4.51 13.54 11.49
N ALA A 344 3.93 14.74 11.49
CA ALA A 344 3.34 15.32 12.69
C ALA A 344 2.03 14.62 13.10
N VAL A 345 1.30 14.05 12.14
CA VAL A 345 0.10 13.24 12.42
C VAL A 345 0.48 11.82 12.86
N HIS A 346 1.41 11.20 12.13
CA HIS A 346 1.85 9.84 12.39
C HIS A 346 2.59 9.68 13.72
N LEU A 347 3.28 10.73 14.16
CA LEU A 347 4.06 10.74 15.41
C LEU A 347 3.33 11.47 16.55
N ASN A 348 2.03 11.70 16.44
CA ASN A 348 1.25 12.39 17.47
C ASN A 348 0.98 11.46 18.67
N PRO A 349 1.49 11.77 19.88
CA PRO A 349 1.25 10.97 21.07
C PRO A 349 -0.22 10.98 21.54
N ASP A 350 -1.01 11.97 21.15
CA ASP A 350 -2.45 12.01 21.48
C ASP A 350 -3.24 10.90 20.74
N LYS A 351 -2.66 10.35 19.66
CA LYS A 351 -3.28 9.29 18.86
C LYS A 351 -2.54 7.95 18.95
N TYR A 352 -1.22 7.99 18.98
CA TYR A 352 -0.39 6.80 18.98
C TYR A 352 0.38 6.72 20.29
N GLU A 353 0.05 5.72 21.11
CA GLU A 353 0.86 5.37 22.28
C GLU A 353 2.28 4.98 21.83
N ASP A 354 3.27 5.54 22.52
CA ASP A 354 4.69 5.47 22.18
C ASP A 354 4.95 5.63 20.67
N PRO A 355 4.72 6.83 20.11
CA PRO A 355 4.63 7.03 18.67
C PRO A 355 5.92 6.74 17.91
N LEU A 356 7.07 6.71 18.60
CA LEU A 356 8.37 6.39 18.01
C LEU A 356 8.70 4.90 18.04
N VAL A 357 7.97 4.10 18.81
CA VAL A 357 8.17 2.65 18.90
C VAL A 357 7.52 1.99 17.69
N PHE A 358 8.29 1.14 17.01
CA PHE A 358 7.79 0.29 15.94
C PHE A 358 6.94 -0.83 16.55
N ASN A 359 5.62 -0.75 16.40
CA ASN A 359 4.69 -1.74 16.95
C ASN A 359 3.60 -2.06 15.91
N PRO A 360 3.72 -3.17 15.16
CA PRO A 360 2.69 -3.60 14.22
C PRO A 360 1.34 -3.90 14.87
N SER A 361 1.32 -4.39 16.11
CA SER A 361 0.08 -4.79 16.80
C SER A 361 -0.89 -3.64 17.02
N ARG A 362 -0.44 -2.37 16.94
CA ARG A 362 -1.33 -1.19 17.00
C ARG A 362 -2.38 -1.14 15.86
N TRP A 363 -2.19 -1.98 14.85
CA TRP A 363 -3.09 -2.11 13.71
C TRP A 363 -4.07 -3.29 13.84
N GLU A 364 -4.02 -4.10 14.91
CA GLU A 364 -4.90 -5.27 15.12
C GLU A 364 -6.38 -4.89 15.20
N GLU A 365 -6.73 -3.84 15.95
CA GLU A 365 -8.12 -3.37 16.09
C GLU A 365 -8.57 -2.46 14.93
N SER A 366 -7.65 -2.10 14.03
CA SER A 366 -7.93 -1.20 12.92
C SER A 366 -8.61 -1.96 11.78
N LYS A 367 -9.95 -1.97 11.76
CA LYS A 367 -10.83 -2.62 10.76
C LYS A 367 -10.78 -2.04 9.32
N SER A 368 -9.64 -1.51 8.87
CA SER A 368 -9.34 -0.90 7.54
C SER A 368 -9.57 0.61 7.41
N ASN A 369 -8.51 1.33 7.02
CA ASN A 369 -8.47 2.15 5.81
C ASN A 369 -7.04 2.66 5.56
N ASN A 370 -6.53 2.50 4.32
CA ASN A 370 -5.20 2.96 3.91
C ASN A 370 -5.02 4.50 3.99
N ALA A 371 -6.13 5.25 4.15
CA ALA A 371 -6.15 6.68 4.44
C ALA A 371 -7.17 7.00 5.54
N SER A 372 -6.73 7.73 6.56
CA SER A 372 -7.61 8.35 7.56
C SER A 372 -7.03 9.69 7.98
N LYS A 373 -7.76 10.45 8.80
CA LYS A 373 -7.23 11.67 9.40
C LYS A 373 -6.02 11.44 10.32
N HIS A 374 -5.80 10.19 10.74
CA HIS A 374 -4.68 9.79 11.61
C HIS A 374 -3.59 9.01 10.87
N PHE A 375 -3.84 8.55 9.64
CA PHE A 375 -2.88 7.82 8.83
C PHE A 375 -2.95 8.27 7.37
N MET A 376 -1.91 8.94 6.90
CA MET A 376 -1.86 9.61 5.60
C MET A 376 -0.52 9.39 4.89
N ALA A 377 0.12 8.23 5.11
CA ALA A 377 1.38 7.85 4.45
C ALA A 377 1.29 7.84 2.92
N PHE A 378 0.09 7.58 2.40
CA PHE A 378 -0.22 7.57 0.97
C PHE A 378 -1.05 8.79 0.53
N GLY A 379 -1.09 9.84 1.35
CA GLY A 379 -1.95 11.02 1.13
C GLY A 379 -3.41 10.74 1.47
N GLY A 380 -4.32 11.38 0.73
CA GLY A 380 -5.77 11.25 0.94
C GLY A 380 -6.60 11.90 -0.16
N GLY A 381 -7.91 11.67 -0.09
CA GLY A 381 -8.90 12.25 -1.01
C GLY A 381 -8.70 11.82 -2.47
N MET A 382 -9.05 12.69 -3.41
CA MET A 382 -9.00 12.39 -4.85
C MET A 382 -7.58 12.02 -5.34
N ARG A 383 -6.56 12.54 -4.64
CA ARG A 383 -5.11 12.36 -4.89
C ARG A 383 -4.48 11.24 -4.06
N PHE A 384 -5.28 10.36 -3.47
CA PHE A 384 -4.76 9.17 -2.81
C PHE A 384 -3.85 8.37 -3.78
N CYS A 385 -2.73 7.87 -3.26
CA CYS A 385 -1.69 7.24 -4.06
C CYS A 385 -2.26 6.05 -4.87
N VAL A 386 -2.04 6.09 -6.18
CA VAL A 386 -2.44 5.01 -7.10
C VAL A 386 -1.57 3.76 -6.99
N GLY A 387 -0.39 3.90 -6.38
CA GLY A 387 0.58 2.82 -6.20
C GLY A 387 0.56 2.16 -4.82
N THR A 388 -0.41 2.48 -3.95
CA THR A 388 -0.45 1.93 -2.58
C THR A 388 -0.45 0.41 -2.58
N ASP A 389 -1.35 -0.21 -3.34
CA ASP A 389 -1.48 -1.68 -3.36
C ASP A 389 -0.29 -2.32 -4.08
N PHE A 390 0.31 -1.63 -5.06
CA PHE A 390 1.57 -2.05 -5.66
C PHE A 390 2.70 -2.11 -4.64
N THR A 391 2.90 -1.04 -3.87
CA THR A 391 3.92 -1.00 -2.79
C THR A 391 3.66 -2.10 -1.76
N LYS A 392 2.41 -2.29 -1.34
CA LYS A 392 2.05 -3.35 -0.39
C LYS A 392 2.33 -4.75 -0.92
N LEU A 393 2.00 -5.02 -2.20
CA LEU A 393 2.31 -6.29 -2.85
C LEU A 393 3.82 -6.53 -2.91
N GLN A 394 4.61 -5.53 -3.34
CA GLN A 394 6.07 -5.64 -3.39
C GLN A 394 6.66 -5.99 -2.03
N MET A 395 6.24 -5.27 -0.98
CA MET A 395 6.73 -5.48 0.38
C MET A 395 6.30 -6.84 0.93
N ALA A 396 5.02 -7.20 0.82
CA ALA A 396 4.50 -8.45 1.38
C ALA A 396 5.16 -9.68 0.73
N VAL A 397 5.25 -9.69 -0.61
CA VAL A 397 5.87 -10.80 -1.35
C VAL A 397 7.36 -10.90 -1.02
N PHE A 398 8.07 -9.77 -0.96
CA PHE A 398 9.47 -9.77 -0.59
C PHE A 398 9.69 -10.30 0.84
N LEU A 399 8.89 -9.84 1.80
CA LEU A 399 8.97 -10.27 3.19
C LEU A 399 8.67 -11.77 3.33
N HIS A 400 7.63 -12.25 2.64
CA HIS A 400 7.29 -13.67 2.55
C HIS A 400 8.49 -14.48 2.06
N SER A 401 9.08 -14.13 0.92
CA SER A 401 10.27 -14.81 0.38
C SER A 401 11.47 -14.74 1.33
N LEU A 402 11.68 -13.59 2.00
CA LEU A 402 12.79 -13.38 2.92
C LEU A 402 12.70 -14.31 4.14
N VAL A 403 11.59 -14.28 4.87
CA VAL A 403 11.49 -15.01 6.15
C VAL A 403 11.30 -16.51 5.95
N THR A 404 10.70 -16.94 4.83
CA THR A 404 10.50 -18.37 4.57
C THR A 404 11.77 -19.08 4.11
N LYS A 405 12.65 -18.41 3.36
CA LYS A 405 13.85 -19.02 2.75
C LYS A 405 15.16 -18.67 3.45
N TYR A 406 15.24 -17.49 4.08
CA TYR A 406 16.51 -16.93 4.55
C TYR A 406 16.48 -16.51 6.03
N SER A 407 15.50 -16.98 6.81
CA SER A 407 15.48 -16.71 8.26
C SER A 407 16.78 -17.17 8.90
N VAL A 408 17.47 -16.24 9.57
CA VAL A 408 18.67 -16.50 10.38
C VAL A 408 18.39 -17.56 11.45
N ALA A 409 17.14 -17.63 11.93
CA ALA A 409 16.71 -18.68 12.85
C ALA A 409 16.79 -20.07 12.21
N LYS A 410 16.43 -20.25 10.93
CA LYS A 410 16.59 -21.55 10.23
C LYS A 410 18.06 -21.93 10.08
N HIS A 411 18.94 -20.97 9.83
CA HIS A 411 20.39 -21.23 9.78
C HIS A 411 20.96 -21.58 11.16
N LEU A 412 20.56 -20.88 12.22
CA LEU A 412 21.00 -21.18 13.59
C LEU A 412 20.40 -22.49 14.11
N GLU A 413 19.14 -22.78 13.81
CA GLU A 413 18.47 -24.02 14.20
C GLU A 413 19.06 -25.22 13.44
N SER A 414 19.32 -25.09 12.13
CA SER A 414 20.02 -26.11 11.35
C SER A 414 21.45 -26.31 11.83
N ALA A 415 22.18 -25.24 12.16
CA ALA A 415 23.55 -25.34 12.66
C ALA A 415 23.59 -25.94 14.08
N ASN A 416 22.68 -25.55 14.96
CA ASN A 416 22.61 -26.08 16.32
C ASN A 416 22.14 -27.54 16.33
N THR A 417 21.17 -27.91 15.49
CA THR A 417 20.75 -29.32 15.30
C THR A 417 21.89 -30.16 14.74
N MET A 418 22.61 -29.65 13.74
CA MET A 418 23.76 -30.34 13.17
C MET A 418 24.91 -30.45 14.18
N PHE A 419 25.16 -29.41 14.98
CA PHE A 419 26.17 -29.43 16.04
C PHE A 419 25.80 -30.41 17.15
N SER A 420 24.56 -30.39 17.66
CA SER A 420 24.05 -31.38 18.63
C SER A 420 24.13 -32.80 18.06
N PHE A 421 23.77 -33.03 16.79
CA PHE A 421 23.83 -34.36 16.19
C PHE A 421 25.27 -34.87 16.03
N ILE A 422 26.19 -34.02 15.55
CA ILE A 422 27.62 -34.36 15.44
C ILE A 422 28.22 -34.63 16.82
N TRP A 423 27.91 -33.77 17.79
CA TRP A 423 28.38 -33.92 19.17
C TRP A 423 27.80 -35.17 19.83
N TRP A 424 26.55 -35.53 19.55
CA TRP A 424 25.94 -36.76 20.01
C TRP A 424 26.68 -37.99 19.47
N ILE A 425 27.02 -38.03 18.17
CA ILE A 425 27.78 -39.14 17.58
C ILE A 425 29.20 -39.22 18.16
N ILE A 426 29.94 -38.11 18.16
CA ILE A 426 31.34 -38.08 18.60
C ILE A 426 31.44 -38.32 20.11
N GLY A 427 30.62 -37.62 20.89
CA GLY A 427 30.53 -37.76 22.34
C GLY A 427 30.14 -39.18 22.74
N PHE A 428 29.15 -39.78 22.07
CA PHE A 428 28.73 -41.16 22.34
C PHE A 428 29.82 -42.18 22.00
N TYR A 429 30.54 -42.00 20.88
CA TYR A 429 31.68 -42.85 20.53
C TYR A 429 32.82 -42.73 21.55
N TRP A 430 33.18 -41.51 21.95
CA TRP A 430 34.21 -41.25 22.95
C TRP A 430 33.88 -41.85 24.31
N VAL A 431 32.63 -41.75 24.75
CA VAL A 431 32.19 -42.35 26.02
C VAL A 431 32.10 -43.89 25.93
N SER A 432 31.65 -44.43 24.80
CA SER A 432 31.35 -45.86 24.67
C SER A 432 32.53 -46.73 24.24
N VAL A 433 33.42 -46.22 23.38
CA VAL A 433 34.54 -46.98 22.78
C VAL A 433 35.90 -46.54 23.34
N GLY A 434 36.11 -45.24 23.55
CA GLY A 434 37.37 -44.66 24.03
C GLY A 434 37.37 -44.20 25.50
N GLY A 435 36.34 -44.56 26.27
CA GLY A 435 36.02 -43.89 27.54
C GLY A 435 37.09 -44.03 28.63
N GLN A 436 37.79 -45.17 28.69
CA GLN A 436 38.84 -45.39 29.70
C GLN A 436 40.10 -44.57 29.40
N ASP A 437 40.56 -44.56 28.15
CA ASP A 437 41.74 -43.80 27.73
C ASP A 437 41.48 -42.29 27.82
N LEU A 438 40.30 -41.83 27.37
CA LEU A 438 39.93 -40.42 27.40
C LEU A 438 39.72 -39.87 28.82
N ALA A 439 39.17 -40.69 29.74
CA ALA A 439 39.02 -40.31 31.14
C ALA A 439 40.38 -40.14 31.85
N GLN A 440 41.41 -40.86 31.40
CA GLN A 440 42.74 -40.82 31.99
C GLN A 440 43.61 -39.70 31.38
N GLU A 441 43.59 -39.53 30.05
CA GLU A 441 44.43 -38.56 29.35
C GLU A 441 43.82 -37.14 29.31
N SER A 442 42.48 -37.01 29.31
CA SER A 442 41.78 -35.72 29.16
C SER A 442 40.44 -35.68 29.89
N PRO A 443 40.44 -35.70 31.25
CA PRO A 443 39.24 -35.86 32.07
C PRO A 443 38.20 -34.73 31.90
N ARG A 444 38.63 -33.51 31.57
CA ARG A 444 37.70 -32.39 31.32
C ARG A 444 36.83 -32.62 30.09
N ILE A 445 37.39 -33.18 29.03
CA ILE A 445 36.65 -33.47 27.78
C ILE A 445 35.69 -34.63 27.99
N TYR A 446 36.10 -35.65 28.76
CA TYR A 446 35.25 -36.78 29.14
C TYR A 446 34.01 -36.32 29.91
N TRP A 447 34.17 -35.54 30.98
CA TRP A 447 33.04 -35.05 31.78
C TRP A 447 32.16 -34.06 31.02
N LEU A 448 32.76 -33.21 30.17
CA LEU A 448 31.99 -32.34 29.27
C LEU A 448 31.10 -33.17 28.33
N SER A 449 31.65 -34.23 27.74
CA SER A 449 30.91 -35.14 26.84
C SER A 449 29.74 -35.83 27.56
N ILE A 450 29.96 -36.30 28.79
CA ILE A 450 28.90 -36.91 29.63
C ILE A 450 27.80 -35.91 29.96
N VAL A 451 28.15 -34.68 30.36
CA VAL A 451 27.16 -33.66 30.72
C VAL A 451 26.28 -33.33 29.53
N PHE A 452 26.85 -33.11 28.35
CA PHE A 452 26.08 -32.84 27.14
C PHE A 452 25.20 -34.02 26.71
N LEU A 453 25.72 -35.26 26.74
CA LEU A 453 24.90 -36.45 26.47
C LEU A 453 23.74 -36.59 27.48
N GLY A 454 23.99 -36.26 28.75
CA GLY A 454 22.96 -36.24 29.79
C GLY A 454 21.86 -35.21 29.51
N PHE A 455 22.24 -34.00 29.08
CA PHE A 455 21.29 -32.97 28.64
C PHE A 455 20.49 -33.41 27.41
N ASP A 456 21.14 -34.02 26.41
CA ASP A 456 20.47 -34.49 25.19
C ASP A 456 19.45 -35.59 25.49
N VAL A 457 19.79 -36.58 26.32
CA VAL A 457 18.87 -37.64 26.74
C VAL A 457 17.69 -37.07 27.53
N PHE A 458 17.96 -36.15 28.47
CA PHE A 458 16.91 -35.46 29.21
C PHE A 458 15.95 -34.70 28.29
N PHE A 459 16.51 -33.97 27.31
CA PHE A 459 15.74 -33.20 26.35
C PHE A 459 14.85 -34.09 25.48
N VAL A 460 15.37 -35.21 24.96
CA VAL A 460 14.58 -36.18 24.18
C VAL A 460 13.43 -36.76 24.99
N VAL A 461 13.69 -37.19 26.24
CA VAL A 461 12.65 -37.71 27.13
C VAL A 461 11.60 -36.65 27.43
N PHE A 462 12.02 -35.41 27.69
CA PHE A 462 11.12 -34.29 27.92
C PHE A 462 10.26 -33.97 26.69
N CYS A 463 10.84 -33.94 25.49
CA CYS A 463 10.12 -33.71 24.24
C CYS A 463 9.06 -34.79 23.97
N VAL A 464 9.39 -36.07 24.20
CA VAL A 464 8.45 -37.18 24.05
C VAL A 464 7.30 -37.04 25.06
N ALA A 465 7.62 -36.76 26.33
CA ALA A 465 6.60 -36.55 27.36
C ALA A 465 5.68 -35.36 27.03
N LEU A 466 6.25 -34.24 26.59
CA LEU A 466 5.50 -33.05 26.19
C LEU A 466 4.60 -33.31 24.99
N ALA A 467 5.09 -34.02 23.97
CA ALA A 467 4.30 -34.41 22.80
C ALA A 467 3.10 -35.29 23.20
N CYS A 468 3.29 -36.22 24.15
CA CYS A 468 2.20 -37.02 24.70
C CYS A 468 1.17 -36.16 25.45
N VAL A 469 1.61 -35.20 26.26
CA VAL A 469 0.72 -34.29 27.00
C VAL A 469 -0.09 -33.40 26.05
N ILE A 470 0.57 -32.84 25.03
CA ILE A 470 -0.10 -32.02 24.01
C ILE A 470 -1.10 -32.88 23.22
N GLY A 471 -0.74 -34.10 22.83
CA GLY A 471 -1.65 -35.03 22.16
C GLY A 471 -2.91 -35.33 22.99
N ILE A 472 -2.75 -35.54 24.30
CA ILE A 472 -3.87 -35.74 25.23
C ILE A 472 -4.72 -34.47 25.35
N ALA A 473 -4.10 -33.31 25.55
CA ALA A 473 -4.81 -32.03 25.66
C ALA A 473 -5.61 -31.71 24.39
N VAL A 474 -5.04 -31.95 23.21
CA VAL A 474 -5.73 -31.78 21.93
C VAL A 474 -6.89 -32.78 21.83
N CYS A 475 -6.67 -34.08 22.07
CA CYS A 475 -7.76 -35.07 22.01
C CYS A 475 -8.90 -34.79 23.02
N CYS A 476 -8.60 -34.23 24.19
CA CYS A 476 -9.61 -33.93 25.21
C CYS A 476 -10.30 -32.58 25.04
N CYS A 477 -9.58 -31.56 24.54
CA CYS A 477 -10.11 -30.19 24.44
C CYS A 477 -10.70 -29.89 23.06
N LEU A 478 -10.19 -30.49 21.98
CA LEU A 478 -10.66 -30.22 20.62
C LEU A 478 -12.15 -30.57 20.41
N PRO A 479 -12.70 -31.68 20.94
CA PRO A 479 -14.14 -31.96 20.85
C PRO A 479 -15.00 -30.92 21.57
N CYS A 480 -14.55 -30.44 22.73
CA CYS A 480 -15.25 -29.42 23.52
C CYS A 480 -15.19 -28.05 22.84
N ILE A 481 -14.05 -27.69 22.26
CA ILE A 481 -13.87 -26.44 21.52
C ILE A 481 -14.70 -26.46 20.22
N ILE A 482 -14.74 -27.59 19.50
CA ILE A 482 -15.59 -27.75 18.31
C ILE A 482 -17.07 -27.64 18.68
N ALA A 483 -17.50 -28.24 19.80
CA ALA A 483 -18.87 -28.12 20.28
C ALA A 483 -19.24 -26.67 20.67
N VAL A 484 -18.32 -25.94 21.32
CA VAL A 484 -18.52 -24.52 21.66
C VAL A 484 -18.48 -23.64 20.40
N LEU A 485 -17.60 -23.91 19.45
CA LEU A 485 -17.57 -23.19 18.17
C LEU A 485 -18.83 -23.43 17.35
N TYR A 486 -19.38 -24.66 17.34
CA TYR A 486 -20.68 -24.94 16.74
C TYR A 486 -21.84 -24.25 17.49
N ALA A 487 -21.76 -24.12 18.81
CA ALA A 487 -22.77 -23.41 19.60
C ALA A 487 -22.66 -21.87 19.54
N VAL A 488 -21.50 -21.33 19.17
CA VAL A 488 -21.23 -19.88 19.07
C VAL A 488 -21.30 -19.38 17.62
N ALA A 489 -21.19 -20.28 16.64
CA ALA A 489 -21.35 -19.99 15.21
C ALA A 489 -22.82 -19.92 14.76
N ASP A 490 -23.75 -19.58 15.66
CA ASP A 490 -25.04 -19.01 15.27
C ASP A 490 -24.82 -17.58 14.77
N GLN A 491 -24.30 -17.46 13.54
CA GLN A 491 -24.62 -16.32 12.70
C GLN A 491 -25.60 -16.80 11.64
N GLU A 492 -26.88 -16.85 12.01
CA GLU A 492 -27.96 -16.96 11.03
C GLU A 492 -27.89 -15.74 10.11
N GLY A 493 -27.61 -15.98 8.83
CA GLY A 493 -27.91 -15.01 7.78
C GLY A 493 -29.41 -14.73 7.75
N ALA A 494 -29.81 -13.67 7.05
CA ALA A 494 -31.22 -13.34 6.92
C ALA A 494 -31.97 -14.46 6.17
N SER A 495 -33.21 -14.75 6.58
CA SER A 495 -34.05 -15.72 5.88
C SER A 495 -34.41 -15.20 4.48
N LYS A 496 -34.92 -16.09 3.62
CA LYS A 496 -35.35 -15.70 2.28
C LYS A 496 -36.51 -14.69 2.36
N GLU A 497 -37.40 -14.88 3.32
CA GLU A 497 -38.54 -14.00 3.60
C GLU A 497 -38.08 -12.60 4.00
N ASP A 498 -37.07 -12.49 4.88
CA ASP A 498 -36.50 -11.19 5.30
C ASP A 498 -35.87 -10.44 4.12
N ILE A 499 -35.19 -11.16 3.22
CA ILE A 499 -34.56 -10.58 2.04
C ILE A 499 -35.61 -10.16 1.01
N GLU A 500 -36.70 -10.91 0.85
CA GLU A 500 -37.78 -10.57 -0.09
C GLU A 500 -38.58 -9.33 0.33
N GLN A 501 -38.66 -9.01 1.62
CA GLN A 501 -39.30 -7.79 2.14
C GLN A 501 -38.53 -6.49 1.85
N LEU A 502 -37.24 -6.57 1.51
CA LEU A 502 -36.41 -5.40 1.20
C LEU A 502 -36.79 -4.76 -0.13
N THR A 503 -36.86 -3.43 -0.15
CA THR A 503 -37.28 -2.63 -1.31
C THR A 503 -36.41 -2.89 -2.54
N LYS A 504 -37.07 -3.08 -3.69
CA LYS A 504 -36.44 -3.28 -4.99
C LYS A 504 -36.68 -2.09 -5.91
N PHE A 505 -35.66 -1.75 -6.67
CA PHE A 505 -35.69 -0.71 -7.69
C PHE A 505 -35.21 -1.24 -9.02
N LYS A 506 -35.70 -0.64 -10.10
CA LYS A 506 -35.17 -0.85 -11.45
C LYS A 506 -34.42 0.39 -11.91
N PHE A 507 -33.15 0.20 -12.29
CA PHE A 507 -32.30 1.30 -12.73
C PHE A 507 -32.49 1.61 -14.22
N ARG A 508 -32.48 2.88 -14.59
CA ARG A 508 -32.46 3.36 -15.98
C ARG A 508 -31.57 4.59 -16.09
N LYS A 509 -30.66 4.62 -17.05
CA LYS A 509 -29.90 5.81 -17.42
C LYS A 509 -30.79 6.77 -18.17
N VAL A 510 -30.79 8.04 -17.75
CA VAL A 510 -31.49 9.09 -18.47
C VAL A 510 -30.60 9.57 -19.62
N GLY A 511 -30.98 9.21 -20.84
CA GLY A 511 -30.45 9.82 -22.05
C GLY A 511 -31.27 11.08 -22.40
N ASP A 512 -30.61 12.11 -22.90
CA ASP A 512 -31.19 13.39 -23.32
C ASP A 512 -32.28 13.19 -24.40
N VAL A 513 -33.55 13.06 -24.01
CA VAL A 513 -34.70 13.06 -24.93
C VAL A 513 -35.35 14.44 -24.90
N ASN A 514 -34.71 15.42 -25.54
CA ASN A 514 -35.30 16.55 -26.27
C ASN A 514 -34.25 17.67 -26.45
N LYS A 515 -33.43 17.61 -27.51
CA LYS A 515 -32.82 18.81 -28.10
C LYS A 515 -33.28 18.98 -29.54
N HIS A 516 -34.37 19.71 -29.71
CA HIS A 516 -34.57 20.48 -30.94
C HIS A 516 -33.65 21.70 -30.90
N ALA A 517 -32.83 21.83 -31.93
CA ALA A 517 -32.10 22.99 -32.42
C ALA A 517 -31.58 24.03 -31.39
N GLY A 518 -30.26 24.00 -31.16
CA GLY A 518 -29.45 25.18 -30.83
C GLY A 518 -29.33 25.55 -29.36
N ASP A 519 -28.46 24.84 -28.63
CA ASP A 519 -27.47 25.43 -27.70
C ASP A 519 -26.63 24.33 -27.02
N GLU A 520 -25.31 24.45 -27.13
CA GLU A 520 -24.32 23.54 -26.53
C GLU A 520 -24.13 23.86 -25.04
N ALA A 521 -24.96 23.25 -24.20
CA ALA A 521 -24.70 23.06 -22.78
C ALA A 521 -24.44 21.57 -22.49
N GLN A 522 -23.33 21.28 -21.82
CA GLN A 522 -22.96 19.98 -21.25
C GLN A 522 -24.02 19.52 -20.25
N GLY A 523 -24.82 18.51 -20.60
CA GLY A 523 -25.73 17.82 -19.70
C GLY A 523 -25.04 16.60 -19.07
N ASN A 524 -24.97 16.57 -17.74
CA ASN A 524 -24.65 15.38 -16.96
C ASN A 524 -25.83 14.40 -17.11
N THR A 525 -25.58 13.15 -17.49
CA THR A 525 -26.63 12.12 -17.56
C THR A 525 -26.76 11.43 -16.20
N ASP A 526 -27.85 11.72 -15.49
CA ASP A 526 -28.20 11.09 -14.22
C ASP A 526 -28.90 9.72 -14.44
N GLY A 527 -28.85 8.86 -13.43
CA GLY A 527 -29.62 7.60 -13.41
C GLY A 527 -30.90 7.76 -12.61
N ILE A 528 -31.99 7.11 -13.04
CA ILE A 528 -33.24 7.04 -12.28
C ILE A 528 -33.43 5.61 -11.80
N MET A 529 -33.71 5.46 -10.50
CA MET A 529 -34.18 4.24 -9.88
C MET A 529 -35.68 4.35 -9.65
N THR A 530 -36.47 3.47 -10.26
CA THR A 530 -37.91 3.41 -10.06
C THR A 530 -38.26 2.22 -9.17
N GLU A 531 -39.01 2.45 -8.10
CA GLU A 531 -39.45 1.40 -7.17
C GLU A 531 -40.30 0.34 -7.90
N CYS A 532 -40.09 -0.93 -7.57
CA CYS A 532 -40.79 -2.06 -8.16
C CYS A 532 -41.94 -2.54 -7.25
N GLY A 533 -43.10 -2.86 -7.84
CA GLY A 533 -44.17 -3.61 -7.15
C GLY A 533 -45.18 -2.77 -6.37
N THR A 534 -45.24 -1.46 -6.58
CA THR A 534 -46.22 -0.54 -5.97
C THR A 534 -47.07 0.16 -7.03
N ASP A 535 -48.33 0.50 -6.71
CA ASP A 535 -49.25 1.21 -7.61
C ASP A 535 -48.87 2.69 -7.82
N SER A 536 -47.94 3.21 -7.00
CA SER A 536 -47.39 4.57 -7.05
C SER A 536 -45.88 4.57 -6.78
N PRO A 537 -45.05 4.24 -7.78
CA PRO A 537 -43.62 4.02 -7.57
C PRO A 537 -42.86 5.30 -7.25
N VAL A 538 -41.99 5.24 -6.24
CA VAL A 538 -41.07 6.34 -5.93
C VAL A 538 -39.88 6.31 -6.89
N GLU A 539 -39.49 7.48 -7.40
CA GLU A 539 -38.30 7.64 -8.24
C GLU A 539 -37.17 8.33 -7.46
N HIS A 540 -35.98 7.75 -7.50
CA HIS A 540 -34.76 8.33 -6.95
C HIS A 540 -33.75 8.62 -8.05
N THR A 541 -33.21 9.84 -8.05
CA THR A 541 -32.14 10.23 -8.97
C THR A 541 -30.79 9.90 -8.35
N LEU A 542 -30.00 9.10 -9.05
CA LEU A 542 -28.61 8.79 -8.71
C LEU A 542 -27.66 9.59 -9.61
N LEU A 543 -26.67 10.21 -9.00
CA LEU A 543 -25.54 10.77 -9.72
C LEU A 543 -24.71 9.62 -10.32
N GLN A 544 -24.11 9.86 -11.49
CA GLN A 544 -23.28 8.87 -12.17
C GLN A 544 -22.14 8.31 -11.29
N GLU A 545 -21.64 9.11 -10.34
CA GLU A 545 -20.58 8.70 -9.41
C GLU A 545 -21.06 7.73 -8.31
N ASP A 546 -22.36 7.67 -8.06
CA ASP A 546 -22.99 6.80 -7.06
C ASP A 546 -23.69 5.58 -7.69
N ALA A 547 -23.72 5.48 -9.03
CA ALA A 547 -24.36 4.41 -9.78
C ALA A 547 -23.45 3.16 -9.96
N GLU A 548 -22.86 2.67 -8.88
CA GLU A 548 -21.96 1.50 -8.87
C GLU A 548 -22.27 0.54 -7.72
N CYS A 549 -22.31 -0.76 -8.01
CA CYS A 549 -22.44 -1.78 -6.98
C CYS A 549 -21.09 -2.00 -6.28
N CYS A 550 -20.94 -1.65 -5.00
CA CYS A 550 -19.66 -1.81 -4.31
C CYS A 550 -19.27 -3.29 -4.04
N ILE A 551 -20.19 -4.25 -4.23
CA ILE A 551 -19.89 -5.68 -4.04
C ILE A 551 -19.15 -6.23 -5.26
N CYS A 552 -19.60 -5.89 -6.47
CA CYS A 552 -18.97 -6.36 -7.72
C CYS A 552 -18.15 -5.28 -8.44
N LEU A 553 -18.12 -4.06 -7.91
CA LEU A 553 -17.41 -2.89 -8.45
C LEU A 553 -17.79 -2.60 -9.91
N SER A 554 -19.07 -2.81 -10.25
CA SER A 554 -19.59 -2.63 -11.60
C SER A 554 -20.68 -1.56 -11.59
N ALA A 555 -20.64 -0.67 -12.59
CA ALA A 555 -21.65 0.35 -12.78
C ALA A 555 -23.03 -0.29 -13.04
N TYR A 556 -24.10 0.38 -12.62
CA TYR A 556 -25.45 -0.07 -12.91
C TYR A 556 -25.76 0.06 -14.41
N GLU A 557 -26.42 -0.96 -14.96
CA GLU A 557 -26.85 -1.02 -16.36
C GLU A 557 -28.36 -0.84 -16.47
N ASP A 558 -28.84 -0.45 -17.65
CA ASP A 558 -30.27 -0.22 -17.85
C ASP A 558 -31.08 -1.50 -17.63
N GLY A 559 -32.08 -1.39 -16.78
CA GLY A 559 -32.96 -2.48 -16.42
C GLY A 559 -32.43 -3.40 -15.31
N THR A 560 -31.28 -3.12 -14.70
CA THR A 560 -30.80 -3.90 -13.55
C THR A 560 -31.69 -3.70 -12.33
N GLU A 561 -31.89 -4.79 -11.59
CA GLU A 561 -32.62 -4.77 -10.33
C GLU A 561 -31.67 -4.49 -9.17
N LEU A 562 -31.95 -3.42 -8.45
CA LEU A 562 -31.21 -2.97 -7.29
C LEU A 562 -32.03 -3.21 -6.03
N ARG A 563 -31.36 -3.58 -4.95
CA ARG A 563 -31.96 -3.72 -3.63
C ARG A 563 -31.44 -2.64 -2.72
N GLU A 564 -32.37 -1.93 -2.10
CA GLU A 564 -32.08 -0.98 -1.04
C GLU A 564 -32.13 -1.69 0.32
N LEU A 565 -31.12 -1.46 1.15
CA LEU A 565 -31.14 -1.89 2.55
C LEU A 565 -31.72 -0.77 3.43
N PRO A 566 -32.23 -1.06 4.65
CA PRO A 566 -32.84 -0.03 5.52
C PRO A 566 -31.91 1.13 5.90
N CYS A 567 -30.60 0.96 5.70
CA CYS A 567 -29.60 2.02 5.87
C CYS A 567 -29.46 2.96 4.67
N GLY A 568 -30.25 2.79 3.60
CA GLY A 568 -30.26 3.63 2.40
C GLY A 568 -29.18 3.32 1.37
N HIS A 569 -28.48 2.18 1.49
CA HIS A 569 -27.48 1.75 0.52
C HIS A 569 -28.07 0.76 -0.49
N HIS A 570 -27.66 0.88 -1.75
CA HIS A 570 -28.17 0.10 -2.87
C HIS A 570 -27.11 -0.81 -3.49
N PHE A 571 -27.53 -1.99 -3.93
CA PHE A 571 -26.66 -3.01 -4.53
C PHE A 571 -27.42 -3.79 -5.60
N HIS A 572 -26.72 -4.46 -6.52
CA HIS A 572 -27.38 -5.48 -7.35
C HIS A 572 -28.05 -6.54 -6.47
N CYS A 573 -29.32 -6.89 -6.75
CA CYS A 573 -30.03 -7.93 -5.98
C CYS A 573 -29.23 -9.24 -5.94
N SER A 574 -28.68 -9.67 -7.07
CA SER A 574 -27.87 -10.89 -7.19
C SER A 574 -26.57 -10.88 -6.37
N CYS A 575 -26.05 -9.69 -6.04
CA CYS A 575 -24.85 -9.52 -5.24
C CYS A 575 -25.17 -9.51 -3.75
N VAL A 576 -26.14 -8.68 -3.33
CA VAL A 576 -26.42 -8.47 -1.91
C VAL A 576 -27.23 -9.60 -1.31
N ASP A 577 -28.10 -10.27 -2.07
CA ASP A 577 -28.90 -11.39 -1.53
C ASP A 577 -27.99 -12.53 -1.07
N LYS A 578 -26.97 -12.89 -1.87
CA LYS A 578 -25.95 -13.89 -1.49
C LYS A 578 -25.18 -13.49 -0.25
N TRP A 579 -24.89 -12.20 -0.10
CA TRP A 579 -24.23 -11.67 1.09
C TRP A 579 -25.13 -11.81 2.32
N LEU A 580 -26.41 -11.47 2.20
CA LEU A 580 -27.38 -11.46 3.29
C LEU A 580 -27.71 -12.86 3.83
N TYR A 581 -27.72 -13.88 2.98
CA TYR A 581 -27.85 -15.28 3.40
C TYR A 581 -26.69 -15.77 4.28
N ILE A 582 -25.53 -15.12 4.23
CA ILE A 582 -24.35 -15.48 5.02
C ILE A 582 -24.16 -14.50 6.18
N ASN A 583 -24.52 -13.23 5.97
CA ASN A 583 -24.35 -12.15 6.92
C ASN A 583 -25.56 -11.21 6.83
N ALA A 584 -26.42 -11.17 7.86
CA ALA A 584 -27.59 -10.28 7.91
C ALA A 584 -27.24 -8.77 8.06
N THR A 585 -26.09 -8.32 7.57
CA THR A 585 -25.60 -6.94 7.72
C THR A 585 -25.19 -6.30 6.39
N CYS A 586 -25.40 -4.99 6.26
CA CYS A 586 -24.98 -4.21 5.10
C CYS A 586 -23.46 -4.32 4.83
N PRO A 587 -23.02 -4.62 3.59
CA PRO A 587 -21.59 -4.69 3.26
C PRO A 587 -20.80 -3.41 3.54
N LEU A 588 -21.44 -2.24 3.36
CA LEU A 588 -20.81 -0.92 3.48
C LEU A 588 -20.74 -0.41 4.92
N CYS A 589 -21.86 -0.40 5.63
CA CYS A 589 -21.97 0.24 6.95
C CYS A 589 -22.19 -0.75 8.10
N LYS A 590 -22.30 -2.05 7.82
CA LYS A 590 -22.56 -3.12 8.81
C LYS A 590 -23.88 -3.00 9.58
N TYR A 591 -24.82 -2.17 9.11
CA TYR A 591 -26.18 -2.11 9.65
C TYR A 591 -26.87 -3.49 9.53
N ASN A 592 -27.43 -4.01 10.63
CA ASN A 592 -28.12 -5.30 10.65
C ASN A 592 -29.57 -5.14 10.17
N ILE A 593 -29.95 -5.88 9.12
CA ILE A 593 -31.27 -5.75 8.48
C ILE A 593 -32.40 -6.37 9.29
N LEU A 594 -32.10 -7.25 10.25
CA LEU A 594 -33.07 -7.88 11.14
C LEU A 594 -33.39 -7.00 12.37
N LYS A 595 -32.73 -5.85 12.53
CA LYS A 595 -33.02 -4.94 13.65
C LYS A 595 -34.25 -4.06 13.41
N SER A 596 -34.70 -3.87 12.18
CA SER A 596 -35.90 -3.09 11.89
C SER A 596 -37.20 -3.82 12.21
N SER A 597 -37.20 -5.16 12.27
CA SER A 597 -38.40 -5.97 12.54
C SER A 597 -38.76 -6.12 14.01
N ASN A 598 -37.87 -5.74 14.95
CA ASN A 598 -38.09 -5.90 16.40
C ASN A 598 -38.61 -4.65 17.12
N LEU A 599 -38.93 -3.56 16.40
CA LEU A 599 -39.43 -2.33 17.03
C LEU A 599 -40.97 -2.25 17.13
N ASP A 600 -41.71 -3.26 16.67
CA ASP A 600 -43.19 -3.28 16.71
C ASP A 600 -43.79 -4.16 17.84
N HIS A 601 -42.98 -4.65 18.79
CA HIS A 601 -43.47 -5.56 19.85
C HIS A 601 -43.13 -5.19 21.31
N GLU A 602 -42.61 -3.99 21.59
CA GLU A 602 -42.49 -3.49 22.97
C GLU A 602 -43.22 -2.14 23.14
N GLU A 603 -44.55 -2.17 22.99
CA GLU A 603 -45.46 -1.26 23.69
C GLU A 603 -46.67 -2.06 24.22
N VAL A 604 -46.58 -2.53 25.48
CA VAL A 604 -47.67 -2.57 26.48
C VAL A 604 -47.06 -2.41 27.87
#